data_AF-A0A699WD99-F1
#
_entry.id   AF-A0A699WD99-F1
#
_cell.length_a   1.000
_cell.length_b   1.000
_cell.length_c   1.000
_cell.angle_alpha   90.00
_cell.angle_beta   90.00
_cell.angle_gamma   90.00
#
_symmetry.space_group_name_H-M   'P 1'
#
loop_
_entity.id
_entity.type
_entity.pdbx_description
1 polymer ?
#
loop_
_entity_poly.entity_id
_entity_poly.type
_entity_poly.pdbx_seq_one_letter_code
_entity_poly.pdbx_strand_id
1 'polypeptide(L)'
;MLSFKEELKAYEAQTVKSSVEEPPEVELKDLPHHLEYAFLEGNDKLPVIIAKELRSEEKAALIKVLKSHKRAIAWKLSDIQGINPKFCSHKILMEEDYKPAVQHQR
;
A
#
# COMPACT_ATOMS: atom_id res chain seq x y z
N MET A 1 21.45 6.34 28.65
CA MET A 1 20.68 6.80 27.48
C MET A 1 21.59 6.65 26.28
N LEU A 2 21.29 5.74 25.36
CA LEU A 2 22.01 5.65 24.09
C LEU A 2 21.71 6.93 23.29
N SER A 3 22.73 7.47 22.62
CA SER A 3 22.54 8.67 21.80
C SER A 3 21.68 8.29 20.59
N PHE A 4 20.70 9.11 20.21
CA PHE A 4 19.88 8.94 18.99
C PHE A 4 20.74 8.64 17.74
N LYS A 5 21.97 9.15 17.71
CA LYS A 5 22.93 8.95 16.62
C LYS A 5 23.52 7.54 16.59
N GLU A 6 23.60 6.87 17.73
CA GLU A 6 24.10 5.50 17.87
C GLU A 6 22.99 4.48 17.55
N GLU A 7 21.74 4.78 17.92
CA GLU A 7 20.57 3.99 17.52
C GLU A 7 20.37 3.98 16.00
N LEU A 8 20.55 5.13 15.33
CA LEU A 8 20.51 5.23 13.86
C LEU A 8 21.58 4.37 13.19
N LYS A 9 22.82 4.40 13.70
CA LYS A 9 23.94 3.59 13.17
C LYS A 9 23.73 2.09 13.36
N ALA A 10 23.24 1.68 14.54
CA ALA A 10 22.96 0.27 14.83
C ALA A 10 21.83 -0.27 13.93
N TYR A 11 20.84 0.56 13.66
CA TYR A 11 19.72 0.24 12.79
C TYR A 11 20.10 0.21 11.30
N GLU A 12 20.89 1.16 10.80
CA GLU A 12 21.41 1.13 9.41
C GLU A 12 22.16 -0.18 9.13
N ALA A 13 22.97 -0.65 10.08
CA ALA A 13 23.64 -1.95 10.00
C ALA A 13 22.69 -3.15 10.00
N GLN A 14 21.49 -3.02 10.61
CA GLN A 14 20.46 -4.06 10.65
C GLN A 14 19.53 -4.03 9.42
N THR A 15 19.45 -2.91 8.70
CA THR A 15 18.55 -2.74 7.53
C THR A 15 18.97 -3.48 6.24
N VAL A 16 20.14 -4.11 6.22
CA VAL A 16 20.65 -4.80 5.01
C VAL A 16 20.08 -6.23 4.87
N LYS A 17 19.39 -6.79 5.89
CA LYS A 17 19.20 -8.25 5.93
C LYS A 17 17.81 -8.89 5.78
N SER A 18 16.65 -8.23 5.77
CA SER A 18 15.41 -9.06 5.72
C SER A 18 14.05 -8.44 5.38
N SER A 19 13.91 -7.35 4.62
CA SER A 19 12.54 -6.86 4.31
C SER A 19 12.31 -6.32 2.89
N VAL A 20 13.22 -6.55 1.95
CA VAL A 20 13.16 -5.93 0.61
C VAL A 20 12.91 -6.92 -0.53
N GLU A 21 12.88 -8.23 -0.28
CA GLU A 21 13.00 -9.16 -1.42
C GLU A 21 11.68 -9.67 -2.00
N GLU A 22 10.58 -9.71 -1.25
CA GLU A 22 9.33 -10.21 -1.81
C GLU A 22 8.15 -9.29 -1.48
N PRO A 23 7.49 -8.68 -2.50
CA PRO A 23 6.23 -8.01 -2.28
C PRO A 23 5.21 -9.06 -1.77
N PRO A 24 4.37 -8.74 -0.78
CA PRO A 24 3.35 -9.68 -0.31
C PRO A 24 2.51 -10.16 -1.49
N GLU A 25 2.30 -11.47 -1.57
CA GLU A 25 1.44 -12.09 -2.57
C GLU A 25 0.07 -11.42 -2.47
N VAL A 26 -0.33 -10.70 -3.53
CA VAL A 26 -1.53 -9.87 -3.50
C VAL A 26 -2.73 -10.80 -3.58
N GLU A 27 -3.25 -11.22 -2.42
CA GLU A 27 -4.55 -11.90 -2.34
C GLU A 27 -5.64 -10.92 -2.78
N LEU A 28 -6.17 -11.12 -4.00
CA LEU A 28 -7.29 -10.34 -4.52
C LEU A 28 -8.54 -10.64 -3.69
N LYS A 29 -9.25 -9.59 -3.30
CA LYS A 29 -10.49 -9.71 -2.52
C LYS A 29 -11.67 -9.92 -3.46
N ASP A 30 -12.74 -10.53 -2.95
CA ASP A 30 -14.00 -10.57 -3.67
C ASP A 30 -14.54 -9.16 -3.89
N LEU A 31 -14.90 -8.87 -5.14
CA LEU A 31 -15.44 -7.58 -5.56
C LEU A 31 -16.97 -7.63 -5.65
N PRO A 32 -17.65 -6.51 -5.38
CA PRO A 32 -19.07 -6.39 -5.70
C PRO A 32 -19.31 -6.55 -7.20
N HIS A 33 -20.51 -7.01 -7.58
CA HIS A 33 -20.85 -7.45 -8.95
C HIS A 33 -20.64 -6.41 -10.07
N HIS A 34 -20.65 -5.11 -9.73
CA HIS A 34 -20.45 -4.00 -10.67
C HIS A 34 -18.97 -3.65 -10.89
N LEU A 35 -18.04 -4.31 -10.20
CA LEU A 35 -16.61 -4.09 -10.31
C LEU A 35 -15.90 -5.33 -10.82
N GLU A 36 -14.79 -5.12 -11.52
CA GLU A 36 -13.90 -6.19 -11.98
C GLU A 36 -12.44 -5.76 -11.87
N TYR A 37 -11.55 -6.75 -11.79
CA TYR A 37 -10.12 -6.52 -11.85
C TYR A 37 -9.65 -6.41 -13.30
N ALA A 38 -8.74 -5.47 -13.53
CA ALA A 38 -7.93 -5.39 -14.72
C ALA A 38 -6.46 -5.22 -14.34
N PHE A 39 -5.56 -5.69 -15.19
CA PHE A 39 -4.13 -5.74 -14.88
C PHE A 39 -3.33 -4.81 -15.77
N LEU A 40 -2.46 -4.01 -15.15
CA LEU A 40 -1.62 -3.05 -15.88
C LEU A 40 -0.32 -3.68 -16.40
N GLU A 41 0.05 -4.87 -15.94
CA GLU A 41 1.27 -5.59 -16.31
C GLU A 41 0.99 -7.08 -16.56
N GLY A 42 1.93 -7.78 -17.21
CA GLY A 42 1.85 -9.24 -17.41
C GLY A 42 2.04 -9.98 -16.09
N ASN A 43 1.52 -11.22 -16.03
CA ASN A 43 1.53 -12.10 -14.85
C ASN A 43 0.67 -11.58 -13.68
N ASP A 44 -0.51 -11.01 -13.96
CA ASP A 44 -1.50 -10.58 -12.96
C ASP A 44 -0.96 -9.58 -11.91
N LYS A 45 0.07 -8.83 -12.30
CA LYS A 45 0.67 -7.78 -11.48
C LYS A 45 -0.06 -6.45 -11.66
N LEU A 46 -0.03 -5.64 -10.60
CA LEU A 46 -0.66 -4.31 -10.54
C LEU A 46 -2.16 -4.36 -10.88
N PRO A 47 -2.97 -5.03 -10.05
CA PRO A 47 -4.42 -5.04 -10.22
C PRO A 47 -4.98 -3.63 -10.02
N VAL A 48 -5.85 -3.22 -10.93
CA VAL A 48 -6.72 -2.05 -10.78
C VAL A 48 -8.17 -2.50 -10.82
N ILE A 49 -9.01 -1.87 -10.01
CA ILE A 49 -10.45 -2.15 -9.97
C ILE A 49 -11.14 -1.16 -10.92
N ILE A 50 -11.92 -1.69 -11.86
CA ILE A 50 -12.67 -0.90 -12.85
C ILE A 50 -14.15 -1.28 -12.82
N ALA A 51 -15.00 -0.41 -13.37
CA ALA A 51 -16.41 -0.72 -13.54
C ALA A 51 -16.60 -1.81 -14.60
N LYS A 52 -17.41 -2.82 -14.26
CA LYS A 52 -17.69 -3.96 -15.13
C LYS A 52 -18.54 -3.56 -16.33
N GLU A 53 -19.40 -2.55 -16.17
CA GLU A 53 -20.32 -2.06 -17.21
C GLU A 53 -19.63 -1.27 -18.34
N LEU A 54 -18.33 -0.99 -18.24
CA LEU A 54 -17.59 -0.31 -19.31
C LEU A 54 -17.61 -1.13 -20.60
N ARG A 55 -17.76 -0.47 -21.75
CA ARG A 55 -17.65 -1.12 -23.06
C ARG A 55 -16.22 -1.58 -23.31
N SER A 56 -16.04 -2.56 -24.19
CA SER A 56 -14.71 -3.10 -24.54
C SER A 56 -13.72 -2.01 -24.97
N GLU A 57 -14.18 -1.05 -25.76
CA GLU A 57 -13.36 0.05 -26.28
C GLU A 57 -12.96 1.02 -25.17
N GLU A 58 -13.88 1.30 -24.25
CA GLU A 58 -13.66 2.17 -23.08
C GLU A 58 -12.67 1.52 -22.11
N LYS A 59 -12.83 0.22 -21.82
CA LYS A 59 -11.89 -0.55 -21.02
C LYS A 59 -10.50 -0.50 -21.63
N ALA A 60 -10.37 -0.78 -22.94
CA ALA A 60 -9.08 -0.75 -23.62
C ALA A 60 -8.42 0.63 -23.57
N ALA A 61 -9.20 1.70 -23.81
CA ALA A 61 -8.71 3.07 -23.75
C ALA A 61 -8.27 3.45 -22.32
N LEU A 62 -9.07 3.12 -21.31
CA LEU A 62 -8.75 3.34 -19.90
C LEU A 62 -7.46 2.62 -19.51
N ILE A 63 -7.36 1.33 -19.78
CA ILE A 63 -6.17 0.53 -19.45
C ILE A 63 -4.93 1.07 -20.16
N LYS A 64 -5.05 1.55 -21.41
CA LYS A 64 -3.94 2.20 -22.12
C LYS A 64 -3.45 3.46 -21.39
N VAL A 65 -4.35 4.33 -20.95
CA VAL A 65 -4.00 5.55 -20.19
C VAL A 65 -3.40 5.21 -18.83
N LEU A 66 -3.96 4.23 -18.12
CA LEU A 66 -3.42 3.79 -16.83
C LEU A 66 -2.02 3.15 -16.99
N LYS A 67 -1.79 2.40 -18.08
CA LYS A 67 -0.48 1.84 -18.42
C LYS A 67 0.58 2.92 -18.72
N SER A 68 0.21 4.07 -19.30
CA SER A 68 1.16 5.16 -19.53
C SER A 68 1.46 5.96 -18.25
N HIS A 69 0.56 5.95 -17.27
CA HIS A 69 0.69 6.70 -16.02
C HIS A 69 0.92 5.82 -14.79
N LYS A 70 1.47 4.60 -14.96
CA LYS A 70 1.70 3.65 -13.86
C LYS A 70 2.40 4.26 -12.64
N ARG A 71 3.41 5.11 -12.86
CA ARG A 71 4.16 5.77 -11.77
C ARG A 71 3.29 6.65 -10.88
N ALA A 72 2.20 7.21 -11.42
CA ALA A 72 1.26 8.04 -10.68
C ALA A 72 0.24 7.21 -9.88
N ILE A 73 0.12 5.90 -10.15
CA ILE A 73 -0.92 5.03 -9.58
C ILE A 73 -0.29 3.98 -8.64
N ALA A 74 0.83 3.40 -9.06
CA ALA A 74 1.60 2.41 -8.31
C ALA A 74 2.55 3.07 -7.30
N TRP A 75 2.08 4.06 -6.53
CA TRP A 75 2.87 4.65 -5.46
C TRP A 75 3.12 3.58 -4.41
N LYS A 76 4.39 3.23 -4.22
CA LYS A 76 4.81 2.48 -3.03
C LYS A 76 4.83 3.45 -1.85
N LEU A 77 4.66 2.92 -0.64
CA LEU A 77 4.84 3.72 0.59
C LEU A 77 6.21 4.43 0.63
N SER A 78 7.22 3.87 -0.04
CA SER A 78 8.55 4.49 -0.20
C SER A 78 8.56 5.76 -1.07
N ASP A 79 7.56 5.96 -1.91
CA ASP A 79 7.48 7.12 -2.82
C ASP A 79 6.87 8.35 -2.13
N ILE A 80 6.28 8.19 -0.94
CA ILE A 80 5.73 9.32 -0.16
C ILE A 80 6.84 9.93 0.71
N GLN A 81 7.38 11.06 0.26
CA GLN A 81 8.42 11.79 0.99
C GLN A 81 7.90 12.22 2.37
N GLY A 82 8.59 11.76 3.43
CA GLY A 82 8.23 12.04 4.83
C GLY A 82 7.45 10.92 5.54
N ILE A 83 6.95 9.92 4.81
CA ILE A 83 6.39 8.71 5.39
C ILE A 83 7.44 7.61 5.28
N ASN A 84 8.20 7.39 6.36
CA ASN A 84 9.07 6.23 6.43
C ASN A 84 8.25 5.05 6.98
N PRO A 85 8.02 3.96 6.20
CA PRO A 85 7.25 2.82 6.65
C PRO A 85 7.81 2.16 7.91
N LYS A 86 9.10 2.37 8.21
CA LYS A 86 9.76 1.87 9.42
C LYS A 86 9.60 2.79 10.64
N PHE A 87 9.13 4.03 10.45
CA PHE A 87 8.74 4.98 11.51
C PHE A 87 7.21 5.09 11.71
N CYS A 88 6.39 4.53 10.81
CA CYS A 88 4.93 4.45 10.96
C CYS A 88 4.49 3.37 11.97
N SER A 89 5.13 3.35 13.13
CA SER A 89 4.77 2.55 14.30
C SER A 89 4.59 3.47 15.49
N HIS A 90 3.80 4.54 15.30
CA HIS A 90 3.21 5.24 16.43
C HIS A 90 2.23 4.28 17.12
N LYS A 91 2.77 3.42 18.00
CA LYS A 91 1.98 2.65 18.95
C LYS A 91 1.44 3.65 19.97
N ILE A 92 0.15 3.93 19.87
CA ILE A 92 -0.58 4.54 20.97
C ILE A 92 -0.61 3.48 22.07
N LEU A 93 0.16 3.70 23.14
CA LEU A 93 0.12 2.84 24.32
C LEU A 93 -1.22 3.11 25.01
N MET A 94 -2.01 2.05 25.19
CA MET A 94 -3.26 2.05 25.94
C MET A 94 -3.04 1.26 27.23
N GLU A 95 -3.77 1.57 28.29
CA GLU A 95 -3.81 0.73 29.50
C GLU A 95 -4.42 -0.64 29.18
N GLU A 96 -4.02 -1.70 29.90
CA GLU A 96 -4.45 -3.09 29.62
C GLU A 96 -5.97 -3.29 29.72
N ASP A 97 -6.67 -2.44 30.47
CA ASP A 97 -8.11 -2.45 30.69
C ASP A 97 -8.87 -1.44 29.80
N TYR A 98 -8.17 -0.75 28.90
CA TYR A 98 -8.78 0.22 27.99
C TYR A 98 -9.77 -0.45 27.02
N LYS A 99 -10.96 0.16 26.89
CA LYS A 99 -12.01 -0.31 25.97
C LYS A 99 -12.18 0.66 24.80
N PRO A 100 -12.17 0.18 23.55
CA PRO A 100 -12.49 1.03 22.40
C PRO A 100 -13.90 1.61 22.55
N ALA A 101 -14.04 2.92 22.38
CA ALA A 101 -15.32 3.60 22.39
C ALA A 101 -15.54 4.32 21.05
N VAL A 102 -16.76 4.24 20.52
CA VAL A 102 -17.18 4.96 19.31
C VAL A 102 -18.09 6.11 19.75
N GLN A 103 -17.69 7.35 19.49
CA GLN A 103 -18.51 8.53 19.77
C GLN A 103 -19.35 8.90 18.54
N HIS A 104 -20.60 9.33 18.76
CA HIS A 104 -21.42 9.85 17.66
C HIS A 104 -20.80 11.13 17.10
N GLN A 105 -20.63 11.13 15.78
CA GLN A 105 -20.20 12.30 15.03
C GLN A 105 -21.32 13.36 15.09
N ARG A 106 -20.96 14.61 15.41
CA ARG A 106 -21.90 15.74 15.43
C ARG A 106 -22.27 16.21 14.02
#